data_AF-A0A520UHP9-F1
#
_entry.id   AF-A0A520UHP9-F1
#
_cell.length_a   1.000
_cell.length_b   1.000
_cell.length_c   1.000
_cell.angle_alpha   90.00
_cell.angle_beta   90.00
_cell.angle_gamma   90.00
#
_symmetry.space_group_name_H-M   'P 1'
#
loop_
_entity.id
_entity.type
_entity.pdbx_description
1 polymer ?
#
loop_
_entity_poly.entity_id
_entity_poly.type
_entity_poly.pdbx_seq_one_letter_code
_entity_poly.pdbx_strand_id
1 'polypeptide(L)'
;YSHIEIGEADEKNPLKWDQIDKAQFRKWNGYYNLESVINDSKLRISKNELFNLIDQNAKWFSERRKNKSYSLNYNTFKNEQNNNKLKLKKFDRIKDYNNNLNFDLLSDQSSKIKDSEEYKENRKRWHNRLKSDIYINESINVLLNLKTKKIEKNNNILAKVG
;
A
#
# COMPACT_ATOMS: atom_id res chain seq x y z
N TYR A 1 6.71 2.20 -3.63
CA TYR A 1 7.85 1.84 -2.78
C TYR A 1 9.17 1.62 -3.56
N SER A 2 9.31 2.04 -4.82
CA SER A 2 10.52 1.72 -5.61
C SER A 2 11.67 2.73 -5.51
N HIS A 3 11.46 3.93 -4.96
CA HIS A 3 12.46 5.01 -5.01
C HIS A 3 13.20 5.21 -3.68
N ILE A 4 12.90 4.37 -2.69
CA ILE A 4 13.40 4.46 -1.33
C ILE A 4 13.87 3.07 -0.95
N GLU A 5 15.18 2.88 -0.93
CA GLU A 5 15.82 1.69 -0.38
C GLU A 5 15.88 1.89 1.14
N ILE A 6 14.97 1.22 1.83
CA ILE A 6 14.99 1.04 3.28
C ILE A 6 14.67 -0.42 3.50
N GLY A 7 15.64 -1.19 3.97
CA GLY A 7 15.47 -2.58 4.33
C GLY A 7 16.51 -3.03 5.36
N GLU A 8 16.43 -4.30 5.73
CA GLU A 8 17.38 -4.95 6.64
C GLU A 8 18.85 -4.75 6.20
N ALA A 9 19.09 -4.73 4.88
CA ALA A 9 20.43 -4.52 4.31
C ALA A 9 21.05 -3.14 4.61
N ASP A 10 20.24 -2.13 4.97
CA ASP A 10 20.70 -0.77 5.26
C ASP A 10 21.07 -0.55 6.74
N GLU A 11 20.95 -1.58 7.58
CA GLU A 11 21.34 -1.52 8.99
C GLU A 11 22.87 -1.48 9.16
N LYS A 12 23.36 -1.19 10.37
CA LYS A 12 24.81 -0.99 10.61
C LYS A 12 25.62 -2.28 10.43
N ASN A 13 25.06 -3.43 10.80
CA ASN A 13 25.73 -4.73 10.78
C ASN A 13 24.73 -5.85 10.39
N PRO A 14 24.14 -5.82 9.18
CA PRO A 14 23.24 -6.87 8.76
C PRO A 14 24.01 -8.17 8.58
N LEU A 15 23.39 -9.29 8.94
CA LEU A 15 23.92 -10.59 8.59
C LEU A 15 23.90 -10.74 7.07
N LYS A 16 24.92 -11.43 6.53
CA LYS A 16 24.92 -11.76 5.11
C LYS A 16 23.80 -12.76 4.84
N TRP A 17 23.10 -12.55 3.74
CA TRP A 17 22.18 -13.54 3.24
C TRP A 17 22.93 -14.85 2.95
N ASP A 18 22.38 -15.96 3.44
CA ASP A 18 22.83 -17.32 3.14
C ASP A 18 21.67 -18.16 2.60
N GLN A 19 22.00 -19.32 2.04
CA GLN A 19 21.02 -20.25 1.51
C GLN A 19 21.34 -21.66 1.98
N ILE A 20 20.31 -22.33 2.49
CA ILE A 20 20.34 -23.74 2.83
C ILE A 20 19.66 -24.59 1.76
N ASP A 21 19.83 -25.90 1.84
CA ASP A 21 19.17 -26.85 0.95
C ASP A 21 17.65 -26.70 0.99
N LYS A 22 17.04 -26.85 -0.20
CA LYS A 22 15.59 -26.68 -0.36
C LYS A 22 14.84 -27.82 0.32
N ALA A 23 13.84 -27.47 1.12
CA ALA A 23 12.87 -28.44 1.60
C ALA A 23 12.10 -29.09 0.44
N GLN A 24 11.66 -30.35 0.63
CA GLN A 24 10.77 -31.03 -0.31
C GLN A 24 9.34 -30.53 -0.09
N PHE A 25 8.74 -29.88 -1.09
CA PHE A 25 7.36 -29.43 -1.05
C PHE A 25 6.70 -29.51 -2.43
N ARG A 26 5.39 -29.67 -2.44
CA ARG A 26 4.60 -29.59 -3.67
C ARG A 26 4.15 -28.15 -3.89
N LYS A 27 4.52 -27.56 -5.02
CA LYS A 27 4.04 -26.22 -5.41
C LYS A 27 2.53 -26.24 -5.61
N TRP A 28 1.82 -25.31 -4.98
CA TRP A 28 0.42 -25.07 -5.26
C TRP A 28 0.27 -24.35 -6.60
N ASN A 29 -0.59 -24.86 -7.48
CA ASN A 29 -0.80 -24.32 -8.83
C ASN A 29 -2.30 -24.04 -9.09
N GLY A 30 -2.96 -23.44 -8.10
CA GLY A 30 -4.41 -23.33 -8.05
C GLY A 30 -5.00 -22.24 -8.95
N TYR A 31 -4.24 -21.23 -9.38
CA TYR A 31 -4.73 -20.20 -10.30
C TYR A 31 -4.27 -20.50 -11.74
N TYR A 32 -5.18 -20.46 -12.71
CA TYR A 32 -4.80 -20.64 -14.13
C TYR A 32 -4.53 -19.33 -14.86
N ASN A 33 -5.03 -18.20 -14.34
CA ASN A 33 -4.97 -16.90 -15.00
C ASN A 33 -4.06 -15.89 -14.27
N LEU A 34 -3.18 -16.35 -13.36
CA LEU A 34 -2.36 -15.48 -12.52
C LEU A 34 -1.58 -14.42 -13.32
N GLU A 35 -0.94 -14.84 -14.42
CA GLU A 35 -0.16 -13.93 -15.27
C GLU A 35 -1.03 -12.84 -15.93
N SER A 36 -2.22 -13.20 -16.42
CA SER A 36 -3.18 -12.23 -16.96
C SER A 36 -3.56 -11.20 -15.91
N VAL A 37 -3.89 -11.65 -14.69
CA VAL A 37 -4.29 -10.74 -13.60
C VAL A 37 -3.17 -9.78 -13.22
N ILE A 38 -1.91 -10.24 -13.21
CA ILE A 38 -0.75 -9.38 -12.97
C ILE A 38 -0.64 -8.30 -14.05
N ASN A 39 -0.80 -8.67 -15.32
CA ASN A 39 -0.73 -7.73 -16.44
C ASN A 39 -1.87 -6.72 -16.42
N ASP A 40 -3.09 -7.17 -16.12
CA ASP A 40 -4.26 -6.31 -15.98
C ASP A 40 -4.09 -5.32 -14.82
N SER A 41 -3.51 -5.76 -13.70
CA SER A 41 -3.20 -4.88 -12.56
C SER A 41 -2.18 -3.81 -12.92
N LYS A 42 -1.08 -4.19 -13.58
CA LYS A 42 -0.08 -3.23 -14.10
C LYS A 42 -0.73 -2.20 -15.02
N LEU A 43 -1.63 -2.64 -15.90
CA LEU A 43 -2.35 -1.75 -16.80
C LEU A 43 -3.25 -0.77 -16.03
N ARG A 44 -4.05 -1.24 -15.07
CA ARG A 44 -4.89 -0.39 -14.22
C ARG A 44 -4.07 0.64 -13.46
N ILE A 45 -2.96 0.22 -12.86
CA ILE A 45 -2.05 1.10 -12.12
C ILE A 45 -1.47 2.17 -13.06
N SER A 46 -0.97 1.78 -14.24
CA SER A 46 -0.36 2.72 -15.19
C SER A 46 -1.32 3.78 -15.73
N LYS A 47 -2.59 3.43 -15.91
CA LYS A 47 -3.65 4.31 -16.43
C LYS A 47 -4.28 5.20 -15.36
N ASN A 48 -4.04 4.91 -14.08
CA ASN A 48 -4.67 5.62 -12.99
C ASN A 48 -3.87 6.88 -12.61
N GLU A 49 -4.51 8.04 -12.71
CA GLU A 49 -3.89 9.34 -12.40
C GLU A 49 -3.38 9.43 -10.96
N LEU A 50 -4.10 8.83 -10.01
CA LEU A 50 -3.74 8.90 -8.60
C LEU A 50 -2.49 8.07 -8.31
N PHE A 51 -2.37 6.87 -8.89
CA PHE A 51 -1.12 6.09 -8.81
C PHE A 51 0.06 6.85 -9.42
N ASN A 52 -0.16 7.53 -10.55
CA ASN A 52 0.87 8.37 -11.19
C ASN A 52 1.28 9.56 -10.30
N LEU A 53 0.33 10.21 -9.61
CA LEU A 53 0.63 11.26 -8.63
C LEU A 53 1.42 10.74 -7.43
N ILE A 54 1.07 9.55 -6.92
CA ILE A 54 1.78 8.90 -5.81
C ILE A 54 3.23 8.56 -6.22
N ASP A 55 3.45 8.03 -7.42
CA ASP A 55 4.80 7.74 -7.93
C ASP A 55 5.64 9.02 -8.06
N GLN A 56 5.06 10.10 -8.60
CA GLN A 56 5.73 11.39 -8.71
C GLN A 56 6.10 11.96 -7.33
N ASN A 57 5.21 11.84 -6.34
CA ASN A 57 5.49 12.29 -4.98
C ASN A 57 6.64 11.48 -4.35
N ALA A 58 6.65 10.16 -4.56
CA ALA A 58 7.71 9.28 -4.08
C ALA A 58 9.07 9.60 -4.71
N LYS A 59 9.11 9.87 -6.02
CA LYS A 59 10.32 10.33 -6.73
C LYS A 59 10.86 11.65 -6.16
N TRP A 60 9.99 12.65 -6.04
CA TRP A 60 10.35 13.95 -5.47
C TRP A 60 10.88 13.81 -4.04
N PHE A 61 10.25 12.98 -3.21
CA PHE A 61 10.74 12.72 -1.85
C PHE A 61 12.11 12.03 -1.85
N SER A 62 12.35 11.08 -2.77
CA SER A 62 13.64 10.42 -2.92
C SER A 62 14.74 11.41 -3.33
N GLU A 63 14.50 12.24 -4.34
CA GLU A 63 15.41 13.30 -4.79
C GLU A 63 15.79 14.24 -3.65
N ARG A 64 14.79 14.66 -2.86
CA ARG A 64 15.02 15.54 -1.70
C ARG A 64 15.92 14.93 -0.64
N ARG A 65 15.76 13.64 -0.35
CA ARG A 65 16.60 12.97 0.66
C ARG A 65 18.06 12.83 0.20
N LYS A 66 18.29 12.73 -1.11
CA LYS A 66 19.64 12.71 -1.67
C LYS A 66 20.33 14.07 -1.55
N ASN A 67 19.57 15.17 -1.57
CA ASN A 67 20.12 16.50 -1.36
C ASN A 67 20.42 16.75 0.12
N LYS A 68 21.72 16.83 0.46
CA LYS A 68 22.22 17.11 1.82
C LYS A 68 22.77 18.55 1.97
N SER A 69 22.71 19.36 0.91
CA SER A 69 23.24 20.72 0.89
C SER A 69 22.11 21.74 1.00
N TYR A 70 22.30 22.74 1.85
CA TYR A 70 21.35 23.82 2.06
C TYR A 70 22.06 25.16 2.07
N SER A 71 21.47 26.15 1.42
CA SER A 71 21.97 27.52 1.49
C SER A 71 21.76 28.10 2.89
N LEU A 72 22.80 28.71 3.46
CA LEU A 72 22.71 29.49 4.70
C LEU A 72 22.18 30.92 4.45
N ASN A 73 22.12 31.37 3.20
CA ASN A 73 21.49 32.64 2.86
C ASN A 73 19.97 32.54 3.07
N TYR A 74 19.44 33.38 3.97
CA TYR A 74 18.04 33.35 4.39
C TYR A 74 17.05 33.49 3.23
N ASN A 75 17.27 34.45 2.32
CA ASN A 75 16.35 34.68 1.21
C ASN A 75 16.32 33.49 0.25
N THR A 76 17.49 32.91 -0.02
CA THR A 76 17.62 31.71 -0.87
C THR A 76 16.88 30.53 -0.23
N PHE A 77 17.15 30.25 1.04
CA PHE A 77 16.47 29.18 1.78
C PHE A 77 14.94 29.36 1.83
N LYS A 78 14.47 30.58 2.11
CA LYS A 78 13.04 30.90 2.14
C LYS A 78 12.37 30.64 0.79
N ASN A 79 13.03 31.03 -0.30
CA ASN A 79 12.53 30.80 -1.66
C ASN A 79 12.47 29.31 -2.01
N GLU A 80 13.50 28.54 -1.65
CA GLU A 80 13.50 27.08 -1.81
C GLU A 80 12.34 26.43 -1.05
N GLN A 81 12.11 26.82 0.21
CA GLN A 81 11.01 26.28 1.02
C GLN A 81 9.64 26.61 0.43
N ASN A 82 9.46 27.82 -0.10
CA ASN A 82 8.22 28.21 -0.79
C ASN A 82 8.00 27.37 -2.07
N ASN A 83 9.04 27.18 -2.88
CA ASN A 83 8.98 26.34 -4.07
C ASN A 83 8.64 24.88 -3.72
N ASN A 84 9.19 24.36 -2.63
CA ASN A 84 8.89 23.02 -2.12
C ASN A 84 7.42 22.90 -1.71
N LYS A 85 6.90 23.90 -1.00
CA LYS A 85 5.49 23.95 -0.60
C LYS A 85 4.55 24.01 -1.80
N LEU A 86 4.90 24.78 -2.84
CA LEU A 86 4.12 24.83 -4.09
C LEU A 86 4.13 23.49 -4.82
N LYS A 87 5.27 22.81 -4.90
CA LYS A 87 5.36 21.45 -5.47
C LYS A 87 4.49 20.45 -4.69
N LEU A 88 4.50 20.52 -3.35
CA LEU A 88 3.69 19.65 -2.50
C LEU A 88 2.18 19.82 -2.72
N LYS A 89 1.71 21.03 -3.00
CA LYS A 89 0.28 21.29 -3.27
C LYS A 89 -0.27 20.44 -4.43
N LYS A 90 0.56 20.09 -5.42
CA LYS A 90 0.15 19.20 -6.53
C LYS A 90 -0.33 17.83 -6.03
N PHE A 91 0.21 17.36 -4.90
CA PHE A 91 -0.07 16.05 -4.34
C PHE A 91 -1.21 16.08 -3.30
N ASP A 92 -1.76 17.24 -2.97
CA ASP A 92 -2.87 17.33 -1.99
C ASP A 92 -4.11 16.57 -2.45
N ARG A 93 -4.34 16.48 -3.78
CA ARG A 93 -5.42 15.68 -4.39
C ARG A 93 -5.37 14.20 -3.99
N ILE A 94 -4.23 13.68 -3.54
CA ILE A 94 -4.11 12.30 -3.04
C ILE A 94 -4.94 12.09 -1.77
N LYS A 95 -5.04 13.13 -0.93
CA LYS A 95 -5.74 13.06 0.36
C LYS A 95 -7.25 12.95 0.21
N ASP A 96 -7.79 13.43 -0.91
CA ASP A 96 -9.22 13.45 -1.19
C ASP A 96 -9.74 12.11 -1.73
N TYR A 97 -8.85 11.13 -1.93
CA TYR A 97 -9.23 9.82 -2.43
C TYR A 97 -10.05 9.02 -1.42
N ASN A 98 -11.08 8.35 -1.95
CA ASN A 98 -11.90 7.38 -1.24
C ASN A 98 -12.19 6.19 -2.16
N ASN A 99 -11.97 4.97 -1.65
CA ASN A 99 -12.24 3.72 -2.37
C ASN A 99 -13.70 3.25 -2.27
N ASN A 100 -14.55 3.94 -1.48
CA ASN A 100 -15.96 3.62 -1.26
C ASN A 100 -16.22 2.19 -0.74
N LEU A 101 -15.20 1.54 -0.17
CA LEU A 101 -15.34 0.22 0.43
C LEU A 101 -15.96 0.33 1.82
N ASN A 102 -16.76 -0.68 2.16
CA ASN A 102 -17.27 -0.88 3.52
C ASN A 102 -16.34 -1.84 4.27
N PHE A 103 -16.01 -1.48 5.51
CA PHE A 103 -15.12 -2.27 6.36
C PHE A 103 -15.87 -2.61 7.62
N ASP A 104 -16.08 -3.90 7.84
CA ASP A 104 -16.74 -4.42 9.03
C ASP A 104 -15.73 -5.09 9.96
N LEU A 105 -16.07 -5.05 11.24
CA LEU A 105 -15.31 -5.67 12.30
C LEU A 105 -15.70 -7.13 12.46
N LEU A 106 -14.69 -7.99 12.67
CA LEU A 106 -14.93 -9.31 13.22
C LEU A 106 -15.46 -9.20 14.65
N SER A 107 -16.45 -10.02 14.99
CA SER A 107 -17.26 -9.93 16.21
C SER A 107 -16.48 -10.07 17.53
N ASP A 108 -15.33 -10.77 17.50
CA ASP A 108 -14.71 -11.44 18.67
C ASP A 108 -13.89 -10.55 19.61
N GLN A 109 -14.24 -9.26 19.71
CA GLN A 109 -13.59 -8.33 20.63
C GLN A 109 -14.47 -8.14 21.87
N SER A 110 -13.89 -8.23 23.08
CA SER A 110 -14.60 -8.11 24.35
C SER A 110 -15.36 -6.78 24.48
N SER A 111 -16.62 -6.80 24.93
CA SER A 111 -17.52 -5.64 25.01
C SER A 111 -16.94 -4.44 25.77
N LYS A 112 -16.24 -4.68 26.90
CA LYS A 112 -15.67 -3.62 27.74
C LYS A 112 -14.61 -2.75 27.05
N ILE A 113 -13.89 -3.30 26.06
CA ILE A 113 -12.87 -2.54 25.30
C ILE A 113 -13.54 -1.69 24.20
N LYS A 114 -14.66 -2.17 23.64
CA LYS A 114 -15.40 -1.50 22.55
C LYS A 114 -16.02 -0.16 22.98
N ASP A 115 -16.36 -0.02 24.26
CA ASP A 115 -17.09 1.15 24.76
C ASP A 115 -16.19 2.33 25.14
N SER A 116 -14.88 2.11 25.28
CA SER A 116 -13.93 3.19 25.58
C SER A 116 -13.85 4.22 24.44
N GLU A 117 -13.74 5.49 24.81
CA GLU A 117 -13.66 6.58 23.83
C GLU A 117 -12.38 6.49 22.97
N GLU A 118 -11.27 6.12 23.60
CA GLU A 118 -9.99 5.89 22.90
C GLU A 118 -10.13 4.81 21.82
N TYR A 119 -10.79 3.69 22.13
CA TYR A 119 -11.05 2.65 21.14
C TYR A 119 -11.86 3.21 19.98
N LYS A 120 -12.99 3.90 20.24
CA LYS A 120 -13.83 4.49 19.20
C LYS A 120 -13.07 5.45 18.29
N GLU A 121 -12.24 6.34 18.85
CA GLU A 121 -11.42 7.26 18.08
C GLU A 121 -10.41 6.50 17.21
N ASN A 122 -9.66 5.56 17.80
CA ASN A 122 -8.71 4.72 17.08
C ASN A 122 -9.38 3.95 15.93
N ARG A 123 -10.57 3.41 16.18
CA ARG A 123 -11.39 2.72 15.16
C ARG A 123 -11.79 3.66 14.04
N LYS A 124 -12.31 4.85 14.35
CA LYS A 124 -12.68 5.85 13.34
C LYS A 124 -11.48 6.24 12.48
N ARG A 125 -10.33 6.50 13.10
CA ARG A 125 -9.07 6.81 12.38
C ARG A 125 -8.63 5.66 11.47
N TRP A 126 -8.72 4.42 11.95
CA TRP A 126 -8.38 3.24 11.15
C TRP A 126 -9.29 3.07 9.94
N HIS A 127 -10.62 3.15 10.10
CA HIS A 127 -11.56 3.05 8.97
C HIS A 127 -11.35 4.17 7.95
N ASN A 128 -11.11 5.41 8.40
CA ASN A 128 -10.82 6.52 7.50
C ASN A 128 -9.55 6.27 6.68
N ARG A 129 -8.49 5.74 7.32
CA ARG A 129 -7.25 5.36 6.62
C ARG A 129 -7.49 4.28 5.58
N LEU A 130 -8.27 3.25 5.91
CA LEU A 130 -8.59 2.16 4.98
C LEU A 130 -9.38 2.67 3.77
N LYS A 131 -10.34 3.58 3.98
CA LYS A 131 -11.12 4.19 2.88
C LYS A 131 -10.27 5.04 1.94
N SER A 132 -9.20 5.66 2.44
CA SER A 132 -8.27 6.44 1.63
C SER A 132 -7.12 5.62 1.02
N ASP A 133 -7.11 4.30 1.19
CA ASP A 133 -6.05 3.44 0.67
C ASP A 133 -6.39 2.90 -0.74
N ILE A 134 -5.67 3.43 -1.75
CA ILE A 134 -5.81 3.00 -3.14
C ILE A 134 -5.22 1.60 -3.40
N TYR A 135 -4.24 1.17 -2.61
CA TYR A 135 -3.62 -0.14 -2.76
C TYR A 135 -4.55 -1.24 -2.28
N ILE A 136 -5.35 -1.00 -1.24
CA ILE A 136 -6.42 -1.92 -0.82
C ILE A 136 -7.42 -2.13 -1.94
N ASN A 137 -7.87 -1.05 -2.57
CA ASN A 137 -8.81 -1.11 -3.70
C ASN A 137 -8.24 -1.95 -4.87
N GLU A 138 -6.98 -1.69 -5.27
CA GLU A 138 -6.36 -2.47 -6.33
C GLU A 138 -6.10 -3.93 -5.93
N SER A 139 -5.77 -4.18 -4.66
CA SER A 139 -5.62 -5.56 -4.15
C SER A 139 -6.93 -6.33 -4.22
N ILE A 140 -8.06 -5.70 -3.91
CA ILE A 140 -9.39 -6.31 -4.07
C ILE A 140 -9.68 -6.57 -5.55
N ASN A 141 -9.37 -5.63 -6.45
CA ASN A 141 -9.50 -5.85 -7.90
C ASN A 141 -8.65 -7.04 -8.37
N VAL A 142 -7.44 -7.19 -7.86
CA VAL A 142 -6.58 -8.36 -8.15
C VAL A 142 -7.24 -9.64 -7.67
N LEU A 143 -7.70 -9.68 -6.41
CA LEU A 143 -8.34 -10.87 -5.83
C LEU A 143 -9.61 -11.28 -6.57
N LEU A 144 -10.47 -10.33 -6.93
CA LEU A 144 -11.71 -10.58 -7.67
C LEU A 144 -11.45 -11.13 -9.07
N ASN A 145 -10.32 -10.78 -9.68
CA ASN A 145 -9.95 -11.23 -11.02
C ASN A 145 -9.24 -12.59 -11.02
N LEU A 146 -8.76 -13.08 -9.87
CA LEU A 146 -8.13 -14.41 -9.77
C LEU A 146 -9.16 -15.51 -9.98
N LYS A 147 -8.83 -16.49 -10.84
CA LYS A 147 -9.68 -17.63 -11.15
C LYS A 147 -8.95 -18.91 -10.80
N THR A 148 -9.56 -19.69 -9.93
CA THR A 148 -9.04 -21.00 -9.54
C THR A 148 -9.32 -22.01 -10.64
N LYS A 149 -8.36 -22.90 -10.90
CA LYS A 149 -8.63 -24.17 -11.60
C LYS A 149 -9.64 -24.89 -10.73
N LYS A 150 -10.82 -25.24 -11.29
CA LYS A 150 -11.92 -25.87 -10.55
C LYS A 150 -11.36 -26.83 -9.49
N ILE A 151 -11.58 -26.49 -8.23
CA ILE A 151 -11.46 -27.44 -7.13
C ILE A 151 -12.58 -28.44 -7.40
N GLU A 152 -12.26 -29.72 -7.58
CA GLU A 152 -13.27 -30.77 -7.46
C GLU A 152 -13.97 -30.54 -6.11
N LYS A 153 -15.26 -30.18 -6.16
CA LYS A 153 -16.04 -29.72 -5.01
C LYS A 153 -15.79 -30.61 -3.78
N ASN A 154 -15.01 -30.10 -2.83
CA ASN A 154 -15.20 -30.42 -1.42
C ASN A 154 -15.55 -29.11 -0.72
N ASN A 155 -16.76 -29.10 -0.15
CA ASN A 155 -17.53 -27.95 0.28
C ASN A 155 -16.87 -27.16 1.42
N ASN A 156 -16.02 -26.18 1.11
CA ASN A 156 -15.71 -25.10 2.05
C ASN A 156 -15.93 -23.76 1.35
N ILE A 157 -17.06 -23.15 1.68
CA ILE A 157 -17.51 -21.85 1.18
C ILE A 157 -16.51 -20.78 1.66
N LEU A 158 -15.73 -20.22 0.75
CA LEU A 158 -14.90 -19.03 1.02
C LEU A 158 -15.72 -17.78 0.66
N ALA A 159 -16.46 -17.31 1.66
CA ALA A 159 -17.28 -16.11 1.71
C ALA A 159 -18.61 -16.12 0.91
N LYS A 160 -19.68 -15.73 1.61
CA LYS A 160 -21.00 -15.39 1.07
C LYS A 160 -21.21 -13.90 1.32
N VAL A 161 -21.52 -13.14 0.26
CA VAL A 161 -21.91 -11.74 0.37
C VAL A 161 -23.39 -11.69 0.77
N GLY A 162 -23.68 -10.98 1.85
CA GLY A 162 -25.00 -10.55 2.27
C GLY A 162 -25.00 -9.03 2.41
#